data_AF-A0A1Y2IPS2-F1
#
_entry.id   AF-A0A1Y2IPS2-F1
#
_cell.length_a   1.000
_cell.length_b   1.000
_cell.length_c   1.000
_cell.angle_alpha   90.00
_cell.angle_beta   90.00
_cell.angle_gamma   90.00
#
_symmetry.space_group_name_H-M   'P 1'
#
loop_
_entity.id
_entity.type
_entity.pdbx_description
1 polymer ?
#
loop_
_entity_poly.entity_id
_entity_poly.type
_entity_poly.pdbx_seq_one_letter_code
_entity_poly.pdbx_strand_id
1 'polypeptide(L)'
;MGSNTTASPYAPDEYEKRSYYNGIAGDGDHPVLSLRGVFGTPLNEKWPIVGPAICAILKDFGLRRWSVDPARFFTHGPVGDEAQGKLGPVVIWIGVMPGSTTPDLAHQVSQKILALLQENGISDVVVEFREAETQQLLGPPLLRPVGSLNATHHVRGFLATLHGVPLTTSDWEADDGQGTLTLCHVLHRDTTTEYKFKGDASQNSVYVCGARRFQQGLDDIAKALSDHSTLAEYYARDIAKLQAMEQQDEETKKELRRLKAKLEEEKESTEELESFQNEVTKHWSDQKLQREIGYVEFAPAISIADDSQYTSDWGVFIAAEAKVKPHFEGNVVDLGSKYSPQDLHSMFYPVPGGRTTFKFPDQRKLRIVACATEDDLAHPAELDTDGLPFLMVGKVGNTTGLTVGRYAGIVSFLENDAGVVSRELGIYNTGLKVTEPFSEKGDSGSLVWLTRDGQAHMVKAEYKHADFYRSSWSA
;
A
#
# COMPACT_ATOMS: atom_id res chain seq x y z
N MET A 1 -59.87 12.53 34.48
CA MET A 1 -58.62 12.71 35.25
C MET A 1 -57.52 13.02 34.24
N GLY A 2 -57.06 14.26 34.16
CA GLY A 2 -56.02 14.66 33.22
C GLY A 2 -54.65 14.18 33.70
N SER A 3 -53.94 13.39 32.90
CA SER A 3 -52.56 13.02 33.21
C SER A 3 -51.67 14.19 32.83
N ASN A 4 -51.20 14.94 33.82
CA ASN A 4 -50.09 15.88 33.61
C ASN A 4 -48.82 15.07 33.41
N THR A 5 -48.50 14.74 32.16
CA THR A 5 -47.20 14.20 31.78
C THR A 5 -46.21 15.37 31.83
N THR A 6 -45.51 15.53 32.95
CA THR A 6 -44.37 16.44 33.05
C THR A 6 -43.34 16.03 32.00
N ALA A 7 -43.09 16.90 31.02
CA ALA A 7 -42.06 16.70 30.01
C ALA A 7 -40.70 16.50 30.69
N SER A 8 -39.91 15.53 30.21
CA SER A 8 -38.55 15.30 30.71
C SER A 8 -37.75 16.62 30.63
N PRO A 9 -36.95 16.98 31.65
CA PRO A 9 -36.06 18.14 31.58
C PRO A 9 -35.02 18.03 30.46
N TYR A 10 -34.86 16.83 29.90
CA TYR A 10 -33.98 16.50 28.77
C TYR A 10 -34.72 16.30 27.44
N ALA A 11 -36.03 16.57 27.39
CA ALA A 11 -36.75 16.57 26.12
C ALA A 11 -36.17 17.65 25.20
N PRO A 12 -35.96 17.35 23.90
CA PRO A 12 -35.53 18.36 22.94
C PRO A 12 -36.52 19.52 22.95
N ASP A 13 -36.01 20.74 22.95
CA ASP A 13 -36.88 21.92 22.84
C ASP A 13 -37.55 21.99 21.45
N GLU A 14 -38.55 22.86 21.27
CA GLU A 14 -39.24 22.97 19.98
C GLU A 14 -38.33 23.44 18.83
N TYR A 15 -37.21 24.11 19.15
CA TYR A 15 -36.21 24.53 18.19
C TYR A 15 -35.31 23.35 17.77
N GLU A 16 -34.80 22.56 18.73
CA GLU A 16 -34.10 21.30 18.53
C GLU A 16 -34.98 20.34 17.72
N LYS A 17 -36.27 20.20 18.05
CA LYS A 17 -37.18 19.35 17.26
C LYS A 17 -37.30 19.78 15.81
N ARG A 18 -37.42 21.09 15.55
CA ARG A 18 -37.55 21.63 14.19
C ARG A 18 -36.27 21.54 13.38
N SER A 19 -35.12 21.79 14.00
CA SER A 19 -33.83 21.91 13.31
C SER A 19 -33.01 20.61 13.26
N TYR A 20 -33.23 19.68 14.19
CA TYR A 20 -32.49 18.41 14.31
C TYR A 20 -33.17 17.24 13.59
N TYR A 21 -34.51 17.09 13.67
CA TYR A 21 -35.20 15.89 13.17
C TYR A 21 -35.94 16.05 11.83
N ASN A 22 -36.04 17.26 11.25
CA ASN A 22 -36.75 17.48 9.96
C ASN A 22 -35.85 17.58 8.72
N GLY A 23 -34.53 17.42 8.85
CA GLY A 23 -33.60 17.62 7.73
C GLY A 23 -33.53 19.09 7.26
N ILE A 24 -32.65 19.36 6.29
CA ILE A 24 -32.21 20.69 5.85
C ILE A 24 -33.40 21.62 5.57
N ALA A 25 -33.71 22.52 6.51
CA ALA A 25 -34.46 23.74 6.22
C ALA A 25 -33.51 24.70 5.50
N GLY A 26 -33.97 25.31 4.41
CA GLY A 26 -33.13 26.03 3.42
C GLY A 26 -32.34 27.24 3.91
N ASP A 27 -32.33 27.53 5.21
CA ASP A 27 -31.93 28.83 5.75
C ASP A 27 -30.64 28.77 6.60
N GLY A 28 -29.98 27.61 6.74
CA GLY A 28 -28.62 27.50 7.31
C GLY A 28 -28.51 27.64 8.84
N ASP A 29 -29.61 27.80 9.57
CA ASP A 29 -29.65 27.90 11.05
C ASP A 29 -29.68 26.51 11.73
N HIS A 30 -28.65 25.70 11.50
CA HIS A 30 -28.49 24.44 12.25
C HIS A 30 -27.73 24.69 13.57
N PRO A 31 -28.17 24.12 14.70
CA PRO A 31 -27.38 24.15 15.92
C PRO A 31 -26.05 23.42 15.70
N VAL A 32 -24.94 24.07 16.06
CA VAL A 32 -23.63 23.42 16.09
C VAL A 32 -23.62 22.46 17.27
N LEU A 33 -23.33 21.18 17.02
CA LEU A 33 -23.25 20.14 18.03
C LEU A 33 -21.82 19.63 18.16
N SER A 34 -21.38 19.39 19.40
CA SER A 34 -20.19 18.58 19.67
C SER A 34 -20.54 17.30 20.41
N LEU A 35 -19.86 16.22 20.07
CA LEU A 35 -19.97 14.94 20.77
C LEU A 35 -19.15 14.96 22.05
N ARG A 36 -19.75 14.47 23.14
CA ARG A 36 -19.12 14.28 24.43
C ARG A 36 -19.27 12.82 24.85
N GLY A 37 -18.26 12.31 25.56
CA GLY A 37 -18.31 10.95 26.11
C GLY A 37 -19.36 10.81 27.21
N VAL A 38 -19.90 9.60 27.35
CA VAL A 38 -20.86 9.25 28.40
C VAL A 38 -20.09 8.82 29.65
N PHE A 39 -20.01 9.69 30.65
CA PHE A 39 -19.35 9.41 31.94
C PHE A 39 -20.27 9.68 33.12
N GLY A 40 -20.07 8.95 34.23
CA GLY A 40 -20.80 9.19 35.49
C GLY A 40 -22.29 8.84 35.43
N THR A 41 -22.69 7.94 34.54
CA THR A 41 -24.10 7.51 34.38
C THR A 41 -24.27 6.05 34.79
N PRO A 42 -25.50 5.60 35.15
CA PRO A 42 -25.77 4.18 35.38
C PRO A 42 -25.40 3.28 34.19
N LEU A 43 -25.39 3.85 32.97
CA LEU A 43 -24.99 3.14 31.76
C LEU A 43 -23.52 2.67 31.85
N ASN A 44 -22.61 3.42 32.47
CA ASN A 44 -21.20 3.04 32.58
C ASN A 44 -21.00 1.70 33.30
N GLU A 45 -21.77 1.42 34.36
CA GLU A 45 -21.70 0.16 35.12
C GLU A 45 -22.40 -0.99 34.36
N LYS A 46 -23.54 -0.70 33.72
CA LYS A 46 -24.40 -1.72 33.10
C LYS A 46 -24.06 -2.01 31.64
N TRP A 47 -23.26 -1.18 30.96
CA TRP A 47 -22.93 -1.33 29.53
C TRP A 47 -22.42 -2.72 29.13
N PRO A 48 -21.55 -3.41 29.91
CA PRO A 48 -21.11 -4.75 29.58
C PRO A 48 -22.25 -5.79 29.47
N ILE A 49 -23.41 -5.50 30.07
CA ILE A 49 -24.61 -6.35 30.04
C ILE A 49 -25.58 -5.85 28.97
N VAL A 50 -25.96 -4.57 29.01
CA VAL A 50 -27.00 -4.02 28.12
C VAL A 50 -26.52 -3.83 26.69
N GLY A 51 -25.23 -3.50 26.48
CA GLY A 51 -24.66 -3.32 25.14
C GLY A 51 -24.80 -4.58 24.26
N PRO A 52 -24.31 -5.75 24.69
CA PRO A 52 -24.51 -7.01 23.98
C PRO A 52 -25.99 -7.39 23.79
N ALA A 53 -26.86 -7.09 24.76
CA ALA A 53 -28.28 -7.36 24.65
C ALA A 53 -28.97 -6.45 23.60
N ILE A 54 -28.56 -5.18 23.47
CA ILE A 54 -28.98 -4.29 22.38
C ILE A 54 -28.55 -4.88 21.03
N CYS A 55 -27.31 -5.33 20.93
CA CYS A 55 -26.79 -5.99 19.72
C CYS A 55 -27.60 -7.24 19.33
N ALA A 56 -28.10 -8.00 20.32
CA ALA A 56 -28.97 -9.15 20.09
C ALA A 56 -30.34 -8.71 19.55
N ILE A 57 -30.96 -7.67 20.13
CA ILE A 57 -32.21 -7.08 19.62
C ILE A 57 -32.06 -6.68 18.15
N LEU A 58 -30.98 -5.97 17.80
CA LEU A 58 -30.76 -5.56 16.40
C LEU A 58 -30.71 -6.76 15.44
N LYS A 59 -30.08 -7.86 15.87
CA LYS A 59 -30.01 -9.11 15.08
C LYS A 59 -31.37 -9.79 14.97
N ASP A 60 -32.15 -9.84 16.05
CA ASP A 60 -33.48 -10.47 16.07
C ASP A 60 -34.47 -9.77 15.15
N PHE A 61 -34.33 -8.45 14.99
CA PHE A 61 -35.10 -7.65 14.02
C PHE A 61 -34.53 -7.70 12.59
N GLY A 62 -33.50 -8.50 12.35
CA GLY A 62 -32.92 -8.72 11.01
C GLY A 62 -32.04 -7.57 10.51
N LEU A 63 -31.71 -6.58 11.34
CA LEU A 63 -30.82 -5.48 10.95
C LEU A 63 -29.39 -6.01 10.77
N ARG A 64 -28.72 -5.52 9.72
CA ARG A 64 -27.35 -5.90 9.36
C ARG A 64 -26.50 -4.65 9.15
N ARG A 65 -25.19 -4.77 9.41
CA ARG A 65 -24.20 -3.69 9.23
C ARG A 65 -24.63 -2.43 10.00
N TRP A 66 -24.56 -2.52 11.32
CA TRP A 66 -24.95 -1.46 12.25
C TRP A 66 -23.81 -1.08 13.21
N SER A 67 -23.90 0.10 13.81
CA SER A 67 -23.10 0.53 14.97
C SER A 67 -24.02 0.87 16.15
N VAL A 68 -23.51 0.75 17.38
CA VAL A 68 -24.22 1.14 18.61
C VAL A 68 -23.27 1.96 19.47
N ASP A 69 -23.53 3.26 19.55
CA ASP A 69 -22.61 4.23 20.14
C ASP A 69 -23.31 5.02 21.26
N PRO A 70 -22.91 4.87 22.53
CA PRO A 70 -23.35 5.78 23.59
C PRO A 70 -22.75 7.17 23.38
N ALA A 71 -23.61 8.18 23.27
CA ALA A 71 -23.20 9.55 22.99
C ALA A 71 -23.91 10.55 23.91
N ARG A 72 -23.31 11.73 24.08
CA ARG A 72 -24.02 12.94 24.51
C ARG A 72 -23.72 14.06 23.54
N PHE A 73 -24.76 14.76 23.10
CA PHE A 73 -24.61 15.93 22.25
C PHE A 73 -24.60 17.19 23.12
N PHE A 74 -23.63 18.06 22.87
CA PHE A 74 -23.60 19.40 23.43
C PHE A 74 -24.04 20.39 22.37
N THR A 75 -25.20 20.99 22.58
CA THR A 75 -25.75 22.03 21.71
C THR A 75 -25.09 23.36 22.04
N HIS A 76 -24.34 23.93 21.10
CA HIS A 76 -23.72 25.23 21.27
C HIS A 76 -24.76 26.35 21.16
N GLY A 77 -24.59 27.41 21.96
CA GLY A 77 -25.37 28.64 21.82
C GLY A 77 -25.02 29.40 20.53
N PRO A 78 -25.79 30.45 20.19
CA PRO A 78 -25.50 31.31 19.03
C PRO A 78 -24.09 31.89 19.10
N VAL A 79 -23.49 32.16 17.94
CA VAL A 79 -22.15 32.77 17.84
C VAL A 79 -22.12 34.09 18.62
N GLY A 80 -21.29 34.15 19.66
CA GLY A 80 -21.16 35.32 20.55
C GLY A 80 -21.68 35.13 21.98
N ASP A 81 -22.34 34.00 22.29
CA ASP A 81 -22.80 33.67 23.65
C ASP A 81 -22.51 32.20 24.01
N GLU A 82 -21.22 31.84 24.01
CA GLU A 82 -20.72 30.47 24.23
C GLU A 82 -21.07 29.90 25.63
N ALA A 83 -21.45 30.77 26.57
CA ALA A 83 -21.81 30.39 27.94
C ALA A 83 -23.19 29.70 28.05
N GLN A 84 -24.01 29.68 26.98
CA GLN A 84 -25.37 29.14 27.00
C GLN A 84 -25.53 27.71 26.44
N GLY A 85 -24.44 27.01 26.11
CA GLY A 85 -24.55 25.66 25.54
C GLY A 85 -25.17 24.63 26.52
N LYS A 86 -25.96 23.70 25.98
CA LYS A 86 -26.69 22.68 26.76
C LYS A 86 -26.21 21.28 26.43
N LEU A 87 -25.88 20.50 27.46
CA LEU A 87 -25.60 19.08 27.30
C LEU A 87 -26.91 18.28 27.29
N GLY A 88 -27.16 17.56 26.20
CA GLY A 88 -28.33 16.69 26.03
C GLY A 88 -28.28 15.41 26.86
N PRO A 89 -29.36 14.61 26.82
CA PRO A 89 -29.42 13.30 27.48
C PRO A 89 -28.39 12.33 26.89
N VAL A 90 -28.23 11.18 27.55
CA VAL A 90 -27.51 10.07 26.93
C VAL A 90 -28.31 9.56 25.74
N VAL A 91 -27.64 9.39 24.60
CA VAL A 91 -28.22 8.84 23.37
C VAL A 91 -27.56 7.50 23.07
N ILE A 92 -28.35 6.44 22.93
CA ILE A 92 -27.91 5.22 22.23
C ILE A 92 -28.07 5.49 20.75
N TRP A 93 -26.96 5.84 20.11
CA TRP A 93 -26.94 6.26 18.73
C TRP A 93 -26.65 5.07 17.82
N ILE A 94 -27.64 4.69 17.03
CA ILE A 94 -27.60 3.48 16.21
C ILE A 94 -27.37 3.87 14.75
N GLY A 95 -26.20 3.51 14.24
CA GLY A 95 -25.89 3.64 12.82
C GLY A 95 -26.43 2.46 12.03
N VAL A 96 -27.12 2.72 10.93
CA VAL A 96 -27.60 1.71 9.97
C VAL A 96 -27.26 2.11 8.54
N MET A 97 -27.08 1.14 7.65
CA MET A 97 -26.82 1.44 6.23
C MET A 97 -27.93 2.32 5.64
N PRO A 98 -27.61 3.30 4.77
CA PRO A 98 -28.63 4.10 4.09
C PRO A 98 -29.69 3.25 3.39
N GLY A 99 -30.97 3.56 3.60
CA GLY A 99 -32.10 2.83 3.04
C GLY A 99 -32.31 1.40 3.57
N SER A 100 -31.57 0.96 4.60
CA SER A 100 -31.65 -0.42 5.11
C SER A 100 -32.72 -0.66 6.19
N THR A 101 -33.34 0.40 6.71
CA THR A 101 -34.41 0.32 7.70
C THR A 101 -35.51 1.31 7.37
N THR A 102 -36.69 1.11 7.97
CA THR A 102 -37.81 2.06 7.89
C THR A 102 -38.01 2.77 9.24
N PRO A 103 -38.63 3.96 9.26
CA PRO A 103 -38.99 4.63 10.51
C PRO A 103 -39.80 3.75 11.47
N ASP A 104 -40.74 2.96 10.95
CA ASP A 104 -41.58 2.06 11.75
C ASP A 104 -40.74 0.93 12.40
N LEU A 105 -39.82 0.34 11.65
CA LEU A 105 -38.93 -0.70 12.17
C LEU A 105 -37.96 -0.12 13.21
N ALA A 106 -37.35 1.04 12.91
CA ALA A 106 -36.49 1.76 13.84
C ALA A 106 -37.24 2.12 15.14
N HIS A 107 -38.50 2.54 15.05
CA HIS A 107 -39.33 2.81 16.22
C HIS A 107 -39.58 1.55 17.05
N GLN A 108 -39.97 0.43 16.44
CA GLN A 108 -40.20 -0.84 17.14
C GLN A 108 -38.94 -1.33 17.87
N VAL A 109 -37.79 -1.26 17.20
CA VAL A 109 -36.49 -1.61 17.79
C VAL A 109 -36.15 -0.68 18.95
N SER A 110 -36.37 0.63 18.79
CA SER A 110 -36.14 1.63 19.85
C SER A 110 -36.95 1.32 21.10
N GLN A 111 -38.22 0.92 20.97
CA GLN A 111 -39.06 0.56 22.11
C GLN A 111 -38.51 -0.67 22.86
N LYS A 112 -37.98 -1.67 22.15
CA LYS A 112 -37.35 -2.84 22.77
C LYS A 112 -36.07 -2.49 23.51
N ILE A 113 -35.25 -1.61 22.94
CA ILE A 113 -34.03 -1.12 23.57
C ILE A 113 -34.35 -0.30 24.83
N LEU A 114 -35.33 0.60 24.76
CA LEU A 114 -35.77 1.40 25.91
C LEU A 114 -36.30 0.52 27.05
N ALA A 115 -37.10 -0.51 26.73
CA ALA A 115 -37.59 -1.46 27.73
C ALA A 115 -36.43 -2.22 28.40
N LEU A 116 -35.47 -2.72 27.61
CA LEU A 116 -34.26 -3.38 28.13
C LEU A 116 -33.46 -2.47 29.06
N LEU A 117 -33.26 -1.21 28.68
CA LEU A 117 -32.55 -0.22 29.50
C LEU A 117 -33.29 0.06 30.81
N GLN A 118 -34.62 0.23 30.74
CA GLN A 118 -35.46 0.48 31.90
C GLN A 118 -35.43 -0.69 32.90
N GLU A 119 -35.52 -1.94 32.42
CA GLU A 119 -35.39 -3.15 33.25
C GLU A 119 -34.05 -3.22 33.99
N ASN A 120 -33.02 -2.59 33.44
CA ASN A 120 -31.68 -2.50 34.05
C ASN A 120 -31.46 -1.22 34.86
N GLY A 121 -32.54 -0.48 35.17
CA GLY A 121 -32.48 0.72 36.01
C GLY A 121 -31.97 1.97 35.30
N ILE A 122 -32.01 2.00 33.97
CA ILE A 122 -31.54 3.12 33.13
C ILE A 122 -32.76 3.80 32.50
N SER A 123 -33.11 4.99 32.98
CA SER A 123 -34.35 5.68 32.60
C SER A 123 -34.17 7.03 31.89
N ASP A 124 -32.95 7.58 31.86
CA ASP A 124 -32.63 8.88 31.25
C ASP A 124 -31.77 8.71 29.98
N VAL A 125 -32.33 7.97 29.01
CA VAL A 125 -31.66 7.63 27.76
C VAL A 125 -32.63 7.75 26.59
N VAL A 126 -32.15 8.27 25.47
CA VAL A 126 -32.87 8.33 24.19
C VAL A 126 -32.23 7.33 23.23
N VAL A 127 -33.02 6.77 22.31
CA VAL A 127 -32.52 5.92 21.22
C VAL A 127 -32.74 6.66 19.91
N GLU A 128 -31.69 6.82 19.13
CA GLU A 128 -31.74 7.52 17.85
C GLU A 128 -31.12 6.68 16.75
N PHE A 129 -31.72 6.73 15.57
CA PHE A 129 -31.20 6.09 14.37
C PHE A 129 -30.61 7.15 13.44
N ARG A 130 -29.46 6.82 12.87
CA ARG A 130 -28.83 7.58 11.79
C ARG A 130 -28.49 6.64 10.64
N GLU A 131 -28.56 7.17 9.43
CA GLU A 131 -27.90 6.51 8.32
C GLU A 131 -26.39 6.71 8.45
N ALA A 132 -25.63 5.61 8.45
CA ALA A 132 -24.19 5.60 8.60
C ALA A 132 -23.59 4.37 7.92
N GLU A 133 -22.41 4.52 7.34
CA GLU A 133 -21.63 3.42 6.81
C GLU A 133 -20.36 3.26 7.65
N THR A 134 -20.22 2.09 8.31
CA THR A 134 -18.98 1.77 9.03
C THR A 134 -17.90 1.43 8.02
N GLN A 135 -16.88 2.28 7.91
CA GLN A 135 -15.70 1.98 7.12
C GLN A 135 -14.64 1.35 8.03
N GLN A 136 -14.11 0.20 7.59
CA GLN A 136 -12.91 -0.35 8.20
C GLN A 136 -11.75 0.58 7.80
N LEU A 137 -11.13 1.22 8.78
CA LEU A 137 -10.01 2.16 8.54
C LEU A 137 -8.73 1.46 8.07
N LEU A 138 -8.70 0.13 8.08
CA LEU A 138 -7.66 -0.64 7.40
C LEU A 138 -8.04 -0.75 5.92
N GLY A 139 -7.30 -0.05 5.07
CA GLY A 139 -7.39 -0.20 3.62
C GLY A 139 -7.23 -1.64 3.12
N PRO A 140 -7.45 -1.87 1.81
CA PRO A 140 -7.35 -3.21 1.22
C PRO A 140 -5.97 -3.87 1.48
N PRO A 141 -5.88 -5.20 1.61
CA PRO A 141 -4.59 -5.88 1.63
C PRO A 141 -3.73 -5.54 0.41
N LEU A 142 -2.42 -5.54 0.58
CA LEU A 142 -1.47 -5.41 -0.54
C LEU A 142 -1.80 -6.42 -1.63
N LEU A 143 -1.68 -6.00 -2.88
CA LEU A 143 -2.15 -6.76 -4.02
C LEU A 143 -1.37 -8.07 -4.19
N ARG A 144 -2.09 -9.08 -4.68
CA ARG A 144 -1.46 -10.34 -5.09
C ARG A 144 -0.54 -10.11 -6.31
N PRO A 145 0.69 -10.67 -6.30
CA PRO A 145 1.51 -10.78 -7.49
C PRO A 145 0.89 -11.73 -8.52
N VAL A 146 0.83 -11.31 -9.78
CA VAL A 146 0.22 -12.07 -10.87
C VAL A 146 1.28 -12.60 -11.84
N GLY A 147 0.93 -13.64 -12.60
CA GLY A 147 1.83 -14.21 -13.60
C GLY A 147 1.92 -13.35 -14.87
N SER A 148 2.92 -13.62 -15.70
CA SER A 148 3.23 -12.84 -16.91
C SER A 148 2.13 -12.79 -17.98
N LEU A 149 1.14 -13.69 -17.91
CA LEU A 149 0.00 -13.69 -18.83
C LEU A 149 -1.10 -12.71 -18.43
N ASN A 150 -1.10 -12.21 -17.20
CA ASN A 150 -2.05 -11.18 -16.79
C ASN A 150 -1.58 -9.82 -17.30
N ALA A 151 -2.47 -9.01 -17.88
CA ALA A 151 -2.06 -7.74 -18.50
C ALA A 151 -1.50 -6.73 -17.49
N THR A 152 -1.93 -6.82 -16.22
CA THR A 152 -1.55 -5.87 -15.16
C THR A 152 -0.18 -6.17 -14.54
N HIS A 153 0.46 -7.30 -14.89
CA HIS A 153 1.62 -7.83 -14.17
C HIS A 153 2.82 -6.87 -14.07
N HIS A 154 2.95 -5.92 -15.00
CA HIS A 154 4.08 -5.01 -15.10
C HIS A 154 3.82 -3.66 -14.42
N VAL A 155 2.55 -3.34 -14.16
CA VAL A 155 2.10 -2.11 -13.50
C VAL A 155 1.56 -2.35 -12.10
N ARG A 156 1.49 -3.60 -11.62
CA ARG A 156 0.93 -3.94 -10.29
C ARG A 156 1.93 -3.85 -9.14
N GLY A 157 3.24 -3.89 -9.44
CA GLY A 157 4.30 -4.11 -8.46
C GLY A 157 4.35 -3.08 -7.32
N PHE A 158 3.98 -1.82 -7.58
CA PHE A 158 4.05 -0.73 -6.61
C PHE A 158 3.05 -0.86 -5.44
N LEU A 159 2.09 -1.79 -5.52
CA LEU A 159 1.12 -2.13 -4.47
C LEU A 159 1.12 -3.62 -4.10
N ALA A 160 2.06 -4.41 -4.63
CA ALA A 160 2.11 -5.86 -4.39
C ALA A 160 2.83 -6.20 -3.06
N THR A 161 2.93 -7.49 -2.70
CA THR A 161 3.58 -7.98 -1.45
C THR A 161 5.02 -8.48 -1.61
N LEU A 162 5.70 -8.14 -2.71
CA LEU A 162 7.04 -8.68 -3.03
C LEU A 162 8.18 -7.78 -2.54
N HIS A 163 9.41 -8.29 -2.55
CA HIS A 163 10.59 -7.46 -2.33
C HIS A 163 10.69 -6.42 -3.46
N GLY A 164 11.01 -5.17 -3.10
CA GLY A 164 10.98 -4.04 -4.04
C GLY A 164 9.72 -3.17 -3.93
N VAL A 165 8.82 -3.46 -3.00
CA VAL A 165 7.62 -2.65 -2.75
C VAL A 165 8.02 -1.29 -2.18
N PRO A 166 7.61 -0.18 -2.81
CA PRO A 166 7.93 1.16 -2.31
C PRO A 166 7.27 1.43 -0.96
N LEU A 167 8.04 1.99 -0.05
CA LEU A 167 7.68 2.38 1.30
C LEU A 167 8.00 3.85 1.53
N THR A 168 7.16 4.51 2.32
CA THR A 168 7.39 5.85 2.84
C THR A 168 6.85 5.93 4.27
N THR A 169 7.25 6.92 5.05
CA THR A 169 6.71 7.14 6.39
C THR A 169 6.02 8.49 6.51
N SER A 170 5.22 8.68 7.56
CA SER A 170 4.57 9.96 7.84
C SER A 170 5.55 11.13 7.91
N ASP A 171 6.80 10.90 8.33
CA ASP A 171 7.84 11.94 8.40
C ASP A 171 8.24 12.48 7.01
N TRP A 172 8.00 11.70 5.97
CA TRP A 172 8.39 11.99 4.59
C TRP A 172 7.24 12.55 3.73
N GLU A 173 6.04 12.78 4.30
CA GLU A 173 4.85 13.27 3.57
C GLU A 173 5.12 14.54 2.74
N ALA A 174 6.04 15.42 3.18
CA ALA A 174 6.35 16.68 2.52
C ALA A 174 7.52 16.63 1.52
N ASP A 175 8.40 15.64 1.63
CA ASP A 175 9.73 15.64 0.99
C ASP A 175 9.95 14.47 0.00
N ASP A 176 8.93 13.64 -0.21
CA ASP A 176 8.95 12.49 -1.12
C ASP A 176 10.07 11.46 -0.81
N GLY A 177 10.45 11.29 0.45
CA GLY A 177 11.39 10.24 0.86
C GLY A 177 10.79 8.85 0.75
N GLN A 178 11.38 7.99 -0.08
CA GLN A 178 10.89 6.64 -0.35
C GLN A 178 12.03 5.65 -0.63
N GLY A 179 11.78 4.37 -0.33
CA GLY A 179 12.66 3.24 -0.64
C GLY A 179 11.90 1.91 -0.57
N THR A 180 12.55 0.76 -0.69
CA THR A 180 11.82 -0.52 -0.85
C THR A 180 12.01 -1.56 0.26
N LEU A 181 12.80 -1.24 1.28
CA LEU A 181 13.11 -2.11 2.41
C LEU A 181 13.34 -1.26 3.67
N THR A 182 13.51 -1.94 4.80
CA THR A 182 13.62 -1.32 6.12
C THR A 182 15.00 -0.69 6.35
N LEU A 183 15.30 0.39 5.63
CA LEU A 183 16.47 1.23 5.81
C LEU A 183 16.16 2.38 6.79
N CYS A 184 17.14 2.82 7.59
CA CYS A 184 16.94 3.93 8.53
C CYS A 184 16.54 5.17 7.76
N HIS A 185 17.26 5.54 6.69
CA HIS A 185 16.95 6.76 5.95
C HIS A 185 15.59 6.74 5.23
N VAL A 186 14.97 5.56 5.08
CA VAL A 186 13.60 5.44 4.58
C VAL A 186 12.60 5.55 5.73
N LEU A 187 12.91 4.97 6.88
CA LEU A 187 11.99 4.86 8.02
C LEU A 187 12.06 6.05 8.99
N HIS A 188 13.16 6.77 9.03
CA HIS A 188 13.43 7.85 9.96
C HIS A 188 14.14 9.00 9.24
N ARG A 189 13.55 10.19 9.30
CA ARG A 189 14.05 11.35 8.56
C ARG A 189 15.37 11.88 9.12
N ASP A 190 15.55 11.81 10.43
CA ASP A 190 16.79 12.20 11.09
C ASP A 190 17.71 10.99 11.28
N THR A 191 18.49 10.68 10.24
CA THR A 191 19.39 9.52 10.23
C THR A 191 20.53 9.60 11.24
N THR A 192 20.72 10.74 11.92
CA THR A 192 21.77 10.93 12.92
C THR A 192 21.35 10.48 14.32
N THR A 193 20.07 10.20 14.51
CA THR A 193 19.50 9.84 15.81
C THR A 193 18.78 8.49 15.76
N GLU A 194 18.67 7.84 16.93
CA GLU A 194 17.87 6.64 17.08
C GLU A 194 16.38 7.00 17.17
N TYR A 195 15.56 6.36 16.34
CA TYR A 195 14.13 6.24 16.53
C TYR A 195 13.79 4.94 17.26
N LYS A 196 13.01 5.04 18.33
CA LYS A 196 12.43 3.89 19.02
C LYS A 196 11.01 4.20 19.45
N PHE A 197 10.06 3.38 19.02
CA PHE A 197 8.68 3.52 19.43
C PHE A 197 8.56 3.29 20.94
N LYS A 198 8.04 4.29 21.64
CA LYS A 198 7.65 4.24 23.04
C LYS A 198 6.13 4.28 23.01
N GLY A 199 5.44 3.27 23.52
CA GLY A 199 4.00 3.02 23.26
C GLY A 199 3.01 4.14 23.59
N ASP A 200 3.48 5.27 24.13
CA ASP A 200 2.75 6.52 24.41
C ASP A 200 2.99 7.64 23.37
N ALA A 201 3.96 7.50 22.47
CA ALA A 201 4.28 8.44 21.41
C ALA A 201 3.39 8.25 20.17
N SER A 202 3.30 9.29 19.33
CA SER A 202 2.69 9.16 18.01
C SER A 202 3.46 8.14 17.18
N GLN A 203 2.76 7.17 16.62
CA GLN A 203 3.34 6.17 15.72
C GLN A 203 3.84 6.84 14.43
N ASN A 204 5.07 6.55 14.03
CA ASN A 204 5.53 6.91 12.69
C ASN A 204 4.98 5.87 11.71
N SER A 205 3.90 6.23 11.02
CA SER A 205 3.15 5.30 10.18
C SER A 205 3.95 4.99 8.92
N VAL A 206 3.91 3.73 8.47
CA VAL A 206 4.55 3.25 7.24
C VAL A 206 3.46 3.04 6.20
N TYR A 207 3.63 3.65 5.04
CA TYR A 207 2.73 3.54 3.91
C TYR A 207 3.39 2.79 2.75
N VAL A 208 2.62 1.98 2.02
CA VAL A 208 3.03 1.52 0.70
C VAL A 208 2.89 2.65 -0.31
N CYS A 209 3.92 2.90 -1.11
CA CYS A 209 4.09 4.01 -2.05
C CYS A 209 3.67 5.41 -1.55
N GLY A 210 4.62 6.34 -1.55
CA GLY A 210 4.30 7.75 -1.37
C GLY A 210 3.53 8.32 -2.57
N ALA A 211 2.94 9.51 -2.39
CA ALA A 211 2.09 10.16 -3.39
C ALA A 211 2.72 10.22 -4.79
N ARG A 212 4.00 10.63 -4.89
CA ARG A 212 4.73 10.66 -6.16
C ARG A 212 4.82 9.30 -6.85
N ARG A 213 5.13 8.23 -6.11
CA ARG A 213 5.26 6.89 -6.68
C ARG A 213 3.91 6.31 -7.06
N PHE A 214 2.88 6.62 -6.28
CA PHE A 214 1.49 6.29 -6.59
C PHE A 214 1.05 6.94 -7.91
N GLN A 215 1.33 8.24 -8.10
CA GLN A 215 1.05 8.93 -9.36
C GLN A 215 1.81 8.31 -10.52
N GLN A 216 3.10 8.00 -10.35
CA GLN A 216 3.86 7.30 -11.38
C GLN A 216 3.26 5.93 -11.71
N GLY A 217 2.72 5.20 -10.72
CA GLY A 217 2.00 3.95 -10.96
C GLY A 217 0.73 4.13 -11.79
N LEU A 218 -0.03 5.21 -11.55
CA LEU A 218 -1.17 5.58 -12.39
C LEU A 218 -0.75 5.95 -13.82
N ASP A 219 0.37 6.67 -13.96
CA ASP A 219 0.93 7.04 -15.25
C ASP A 219 1.42 5.80 -16.02
N ASP A 220 2.05 4.83 -15.33
CA ASP A 220 2.47 3.55 -15.90
C ASP A 220 1.25 2.75 -16.42
N ILE A 221 0.14 2.71 -15.66
CA ILE A 221 -1.12 2.08 -16.08
C ILE A 221 -1.71 2.79 -17.31
N ALA A 222 -1.76 4.12 -17.28
CA ALA A 222 -2.27 4.92 -18.40
C ALA A 222 -1.43 4.73 -19.66
N LYS A 223 -0.11 4.64 -19.52
CA LYS A 223 0.80 4.33 -20.63
C LYS A 223 0.51 2.93 -21.19
N ALA A 224 0.35 1.92 -20.34
CA ALA A 224 0.02 0.56 -20.79
C ALA A 224 -1.29 0.52 -21.59
N LEU A 225 -2.35 1.20 -21.11
CA LEU A 225 -3.61 1.33 -21.83
C LEU A 225 -3.43 1.98 -23.22
N SER A 226 -2.62 3.04 -23.31
CA SER A 226 -2.30 3.70 -24.59
C SER A 226 -1.52 2.79 -25.54
N ASP A 227 -0.57 2.01 -25.03
CA ASP A 227 0.23 1.07 -25.83
C ASP A 227 -0.67 -0.03 -26.42
N HIS A 228 -1.51 -0.66 -25.59
CA HIS A 228 -2.46 -1.70 -26.03
C HIS A 228 -3.49 -1.15 -27.04
N SER A 229 -4.00 0.06 -26.82
CA SER A 229 -4.92 0.72 -27.76
C SER A 229 -4.25 0.96 -29.12
N THR A 230 -3.00 1.41 -29.13
CA THR A 230 -2.22 1.63 -30.36
C THR A 230 -2.01 0.33 -31.14
N LEU A 231 -1.69 -0.76 -30.44
CA LEU A 231 -1.51 -2.08 -31.05
C LEU A 231 -2.83 -2.64 -31.61
N ALA A 232 -3.94 -2.47 -30.89
CA ALA A 232 -5.27 -2.86 -31.36
C ALA A 232 -5.66 -2.13 -32.66
N GLU A 233 -5.47 -0.80 -32.72
CA GLU A 233 -5.70 -0.02 -33.94
C GLU A 233 -4.80 -0.47 -35.10
N TYR A 234 -3.53 -0.74 -34.80
CA TYR A 234 -2.58 -1.25 -35.79
C TYR A 234 -3.05 -2.58 -36.39
N TYR A 235 -3.42 -3.55 -35.56
CA TYR A 235 -3.91 -4.85 -36.02
C TYR A 235 -5.25 -4.76 -36.75
N ALA A 236 -6.19 -3.93 -36.28
CA ALA A 236 -7.47 -3.71 -36.95
C ALA A 236 -7.28 -3.15 -38.37
N ARG A 237 -6.35 -2.21 -38.54
CA ARG A 237 -6.02 -1.64 -39.85
C ARG A 237 -5.41 -2.68 -40.80
N ASP A 238 -4.50 -3.51 -40.32
CA ASP A 238 -3.87 -4.53 -41.17
C ASP A 238 -4.87 -5.67 -41.50
N ILE A 239 -5.77 -6.03 -40.59
CA ILE A 239 -6.90 -6.92 -40.88
C ILE A 239 -7.77 -6.36 -42.01
N ALA A 240 -8.14 -5.08 -41.95
CA ALA A 240 -8.98 -4.45 -42.98
C ALA A 240 -8.30 -4.46 -44.36
N LYS A 241 -6.99 -4.21 -44.42
CA LYS A 241 -6.20 -4.29 -45.67
C LYS A 241 -6.22 -5.69 -46.27
N LEU A 242 -5.96 -6.73 -45.47
CA LEU A 242 -5.93 -8.12 -45.94
C LEU A 242 -7.32 -8.63 -46.35
N GLN A 243 -8.39 -8.13 -45.71
CA GLN A 243 -9.77 -8.46 -46.10
C GLN A 243 -10.20 -7.83 -47.42
N ALA A 244 -9.58 -6.72 -47.82
CA ALA A 244 -9.89 -6.02 -49.06
C ALA A 244 -9.17 -6.62 -50.30
N MET A 245 -8.26 -7.58 -50.11
CA MET A 245 -7.54 -8.23 -51.22
C MET A 245 -8.45 -9.22 -51.96
N GLU A 246 -8.52 -9.14 -53.30
CA GLU A 246 -9.39 -9.98 -54.14
C GLU A 246 -9.00 -11.47 -54.14
N GLN A 247 -7.71 -11.78 -53.95
CA GLN A 247 -7.21 -13.15 -53.85
C GLN A 247 -6.61 -13.36 -52.47
N GLN A 248 -7.19 -14.32 -51.73
CA GLN A 248 -6.68 -14.74 -50.42
C GLN A 248 -6.10 -16.14 -50.56
N ASP A 249 -4.79 -16.21 -50.69
CA ASP A 249 -4.05 -17.46 -50.58
C ASP A 249 -4.04 -17.97 -49.12
N GLU A 250 -3.50 -19.17 -48.91
CA GLU A 250 -3.44 -19.76 -47.56
C GLU A 250 -2.53 -19.00 -46.60
N GLU A 251 -1.52 -18.28 -47.11
CA GLU A 251 -0.65 -17.44 -46.30
C GLU A 251 -1.41 -16.22 -45.75
N THR A 252 -2.16 -15.53 -46.61
CA THR A 252 -3.04 -14.41 -46.25
C THR A 252 -4.07 -14.83 -45.20
N LYS A 253 -4.70 -16.01 -45.36
CA LYS A 253 -5.65 -16.55 -44.37
C LYS A 253 -4.99 -16.84 -43.03
N LYS A 254 -3.76 -17.38 -43.05
CA LYS A 254 -3.00 -17.67 -41.82
C LYS A 254 -2.60 -16.38 -41.10
N GLU A 255 -2.17 -15.37 -41.83
CA GLU A 255 -1.86 -14.04 -41.29
C GLU A 255 -3.11 -13.39 -40.68
N LEU A 256 -4.24 -13.41 -41.37
CA LEU A 256 -5.52 -12.89 -40.87
C LEU A 256 -5.93 -13.55 -39.54
N ARG A 257 -5.76 -14.87 -39.41
CA ARG A 257 -6.04 -15.59 -38.14
C ARG A 257 -5.13 -15.11 -37.01
N ARG A 258 -3.84 -14.90 -37.28
CA ARG A 258 -2.88 -14.41 -36.28
C ARG A 258 -3.18 -12.98 -35.84
N LEU A 259 -3.48 -12.09 -36.78
CA LEU A 259 -3.81 -10.70 -36.47
C LEU A 259 -5.13 -10.60 -35.67
N LYS A 260 -6.14 -11.41 -36.01
CA LYS A 260 -7.39 -11.46 -35.24
C LYS A 260 -7.16 -11.94 -33.80
N ALA A 261 -6.33 -12.96 -33.60
CA ALA A 261 -6.00 -13.44 -32.26
C ALA A 261 -5.28 -12.36 -31.45
N LYS A 262 -4.30 -11.67 -32.05
CA LYS A 262 -3.61 -10.55 -31.40
C LYS A 262 -4.55 -9.40 -31.07
N LEU A 263 -5.42 -9.00 -32.00
CA LEU A 263 -6.40 -7.94 -31.74
C LEU A 263 -7.31 -8.28 -30.55
N GLU A 264 -7.70 -9.54 -30.39
CA GLU A 264 -8.49 -9.95 -29.23
C GLU A 264 -7.69 -9.90 -27.94
N GLU A 265 -6.43 -10.34 -27.95
CA GLU A 265 -5.51 -10.25 -26.81
C GLU A 265 -5.28 -8.79 -26.36
N GLU A 266 -5.13 -7.84 -27.30
CA GLU A 266 -4.99 -6.41 -26.97
C GLU A 266 -6.28 -5.85 -26.33
N LYS A 267 -7.47 -6.34 -26.73
CA LYS A 267 -8.75 -5.90 -26.14
C LYS A 267 -8.93 -6.47 -24.74
N GLU A 268 -8.70 -7.77 -24.56
CA GLU A 268 -8.75 -8.41 -23.25
C GLU A 268 -7.78 -7.73 -22.27
N SER A 269 -6.56 -7.42 -22.73
CA SER A 269 -5.56 -6.69 -21.94
C SER A 269 -6.04 -5.28 -21.56
N THR A 270 -6.71 -4.59 -22.48
CA THR A 270 -7.31 -3.26 -22.24
C THR A 270 -8.37 -3.33 -21.15
N GLU A 271 -9.31 -4.29 -21.24
CA GLU A 271 -10.36 -4.50 -20.24
C GLU A 271 -9.79 -4.82 -18.85
N GLU A 272 -8.77 -5.69 -18.78
CA GLU A 272 -8.07 -6.00 -17.53
C GLU A 272 -7.40 -4.76 -16.90
N LEU A 273 -6.73 -3.94 -17.72
CA LEU A 273 -6.04 -2.73 -17.26
C LEU A 273 -7.03 -1.63 -16.84
N GLU A 274 -8.16 -1.46 -17.53
CA GLU A 274 -9.22 -0.53 -17.12
C GLU A 274 -9.84 -0.95 -15.77
N SER A 275 -10.13 -2.24 -15.61
CA SER A 275 -10.59 -2.77 -14.33
C SER A 275 -9.56 -2.53 -13.22
N PHE A 276 -8.27 -2.72 -13.51
CA PHE A 276 -7.20 -2.50 -12.56
C PHE A 276 -7.03 -1.02 -12.20
N GLN A 277 -7.08 -0.11 -13.18
CA GLN A 277 -7.03 1.32 -12.94
C GLN A 277 -8.17 1.75 -12.02
N ASN A 278 -9.39 1.27 -12.27
CA ASN A 278 -10.56 1.54 -11.42
C ASN A 278 -10.37 1.02 -9.99
N GLU A 279 -9.81 -0.19 -9.81
CA GLU A 279 -9.46 -0.75 -8.50
C GLU A 279 -8.46 0.16 -7.76
N VAL A 280 -7.37 0.54 -8.44
CA VAL A 280 -6.30 1.39 -7.88
C VAL A 280 -6.85 2.76 -7.49
N THR A 281 -7.54 3.44 -8.40
CA THR A 281 -8.09 4.78 -8.13
C THR A 281 -9.12 4.75 -6.99
N LYS A 282 -9.97 3.72 -6.91
CA LYS A 282 -11.03 3.65 -5.90
C LYS A 282 -10.50 3.27 -4.52
N HIS A 283 -9.58 2.32 -4.47
CA HIS A 283 -9.20 1.65 -3.22
C HIS A 283 -7.80 1.98 -2.72
N TRP A 284 -7.02 2.76 -3.47
CA TRP A 284 -5.63 3.08 -3.10
C TRP A 284 -5.26 4.57 -3.18
N SER A 285 -6.16 5.47 -3.58
CA SER A 285 -5.88 6.91 -3.71
C SER A 285 -5.59 7.62 -2.38
N ASP A 286 -6.27 7.24 -1.30
CA ASP A 286 -6.07 7.87 0.01
C ASP A 286 -4.89 7.23 0.74
N GLN A 287 -3.83 8.01 0.97
CA GLN A 287 -2.62 7.49 1.61
C GLN A 287 -2.89 6.96 3.01
N LYS A 288 -3.61 7.74 3.83
CA LYS A 288 -3.74 7.49 5.27
C LYS A 288 -4.71 6.35 5.53
N LEU A 289 -5.81 6.31 4.77
CA LEU A 289 -6.83 5.29 4.94
C LEU A 289 -6.47 3.99 4.22
N GLN A 290 -5.83 4.08 3.06
CA GLN A 290 -5.74 2.93 2.16
C GLN A 290 -4.34 2.34 2.04
N ARG A 291 -3.30 3.14 2.23
CA ARG A 291 -1.92 2.72 1.99
C ARG A 291 -1.09 2.47 3.25
N GLU A 292 -1.64 2.70 4.44
CA GLU A 292 -0.95 2.36 5.69
C GLU A 292 -0.79 0.84 5.81
N ILE A 293 0.44 0.38 6.05
CA ILE A 293 0.78 -1.04 6.19
C ILE A 293 1.45 -1.36 7.53
N GLY A 294 1.58 -0.40 8.44
CA GLY A 294 2.27 -0.60 9.71
C GLY A 294 2.82 0.68 10.30
N TYR A 295 3.73 0.55 11.27
CA TYR A 295 4.42 1.67 11.90
C TYR A 295 5.86 1.29 12.27
N VAL A 296 6.77 2.26 12.27
CA VAL A 296 8.18 2.06 12.63
C VAL A 296 8.29 1.66 14.10
N GLU A 297 9.00 0.57 14.38
CA GLU A 297 9.30 0.12 15.74
C GLU A 297 10.65 0.67 16.20
N PHE A 298 11.64 0.61 15.31
CA PHE A 298 13.03 0.91 15.62
C PHE A 298 13.82 1.30 14.37
N ALA A 299 14.63 2.35 14.44
CA ALA A 299 15.63 2.69 13.43
C ALA A 299 16.84 3.32 14.14
N PRO A 300 18.01 2.65 14.23
CA PRO A 300 19.19 3.25 14.82
C PRO A 300 19.73 4.38 13.93
N ALA A 301 20.52 5.28 14.53
CA ALA A 301 21.31 6.22 13.75
C ALA A 301 22.20 5.45 12.75
N ILE A 302 22.33 5.99 11.54
CA ILE A 302 23.23 5.43 10.53
C ILE A 302 24.65 5.50 11.10
N SER A 303 25.32 4.34 11.13
CA SER A 303 26.63 4.18 11.72
C SER A 303 27.52 3.33 10.82
N ILE A 304 28.78 3.17 11.22
CA ILE A 304 29.65 2.14 10.67
C ILE A 304 29.51 0.89 11.52
N ALA A 305 29.42 -0.28 10.88
CA ALA A 305 29.46 -1.56 11.58
C ALA A 305 30.87 -1.79 12.19
N ASP A 306 30.91 -2.11 13.48
CA ASP A 306 32.16 -2.19 14.27
C ASP A 306 33.16 -3.23 13.74
N ASP A 307 32.68 -4.31 13.11
CA ASP A 307 33.48 -5.44 12.63
C ASP A 307 33.89 -5.29 11.16
N SER A 308 32.93 -4.96 10.29
CA SER A 308 33.10 -5.01 8.84
C SER A 308 33.45 -3.66 8.23
N GLN A 309 33.25 -2.56 8.97
CA GLN A 309 33.42 -1.17 8.53
C GLN A 309 32.48 -0.72 7.41
N TYR A 310 31.44 -1.50 7.10
CA TYR A 310 30.42 -1.07 6.16
C TYR A 310 29.41 -0.13 6.81
N THR A 311 28.71 0.65 5.99
CA THR A 311 27.55 1.42 6.46
C THR A 311 26.50 0.47 7.01
N SER A 312 26.04 0.76 8.24
CA SER A 312 24.92 0.11 8.91
C SER A 312 23.71 1.03 8.80
N ASP A 313 22.86 0.77 7.80
CA ASP A 313 21.64 1.53 7.56
C ASP A 313 20.41 0.62 7.60
N TRP A 314 19.63 0.70 8.67
CA TRP A 314 18.47 -0.17 8.84
C TRP A 314 17.41 0.36 9.76
N GLY A 315 16.25 -0.25 9.68
CA GLY A 315 15.22 -0.13 10.69
C GLY A 315 14.31 -1.36 10.67
N VAL A 316 13.26 -1.28 11.47
CA VAL A 316 12.25 -2.31 11.66
C VAL A 316 10.93 -1.58 11.82
N PHE A 317 9.90 -2.06 11.12
CA PHE A 317 8.53 -1.62 11.32
C PHE A 317 7.64 -2.84 11.59
N ILE A 318 6.59 -2.63 12.38
CA ILE A 318 5.57 -3.63 12.62
C ILE A 318 4.56 -3.58 11.48
N ALA A 319 4.53 -4.62 10.67
CA ALA A 319 3.57 -4.74 9.58
C ALA A 319 2.17 -5.11 10.12
N ALA A 320 1.14 -4.44 9.61
CA ALA A 320 -0.24 -4.81 9.84
C ALA A 320 -0.52 -6.18 9.20
N GLU A 321 -0.73 -7.20 10.01
CA GLU A 321 -0.88 -8.60 9.54
C GLU A 321 -1.95 -8.73 8.45
N ALA A 322 -3.09 -8.06 8.63
CA ALA A 322 -4.19 -8.06 7.68
C ALA A 322 -3.82 -7.45 6.30
N LYS A 323 -2.84 -6.56 6.25
CA LYS A 323 -2.39 -5.89 5.02
C LYS A 323 -1.41 -6.74 4.22
N VAL A 324 -0.53 -7.49 4.89
CA VAL A 324 0.61 -8.18 4.24
C VAL A 324 0.38 -9.69 4.12
N LYS A 325 -0.13 -10.34 5.18
CA LYS A 325 -0.23 -11.81 5.25
C LYS A 325 -1.03 -12.47 4.12
N PRO A 326 -2.15 -11.90 3.61
CA PRO A 326 -2.97 -12.59 2.61
C PRO A 326 -2.23 -12.99 1.33
N HIS A 327 -1.22 -12.21 0.93
CA HIS A 327 -0.52 -12.38 -0.35
C HIS A 327 1.01 -12.44 -0.19
N PHE A 328 1.54 -12.56 1.03
CA PHE A 328 2.98 -12.65 1.25
C PHE A 328 3.54 -14.00 0.74
N GLU A 329 4.48 -13.95 -0.19
CA GLU A 329 5.10 -15.14 -0.82
C GLU A 329 6.53 -15.45 -0.29
N GLY A 330 6.97 -14.70 0.72
CA GLY A 330 8.31 -14.77 1.31
C GLY A 330 9.32 -13.88 0.58
N ASN A 331 10.60 -14.30 0.62
CA ASN A 331 11.71 -13.55 0.04
C ASN A 331 11.76 -13.74 -1.48
N VAL A 332 10.87 -13.06 -2.19
CA VAL A 332 10.72 -13.14 -3.64
C VAL A 332 10.78 -11.75 -4.24
N VAL A 333 11.61 -11.59 -5.27
CA VAL A 333 11.71 -10.40 -6.12
C VAL A 333 10.98 -10.70 -7.43
N ASP A 334 10.06 -9.84 -7.88
CA ASP A 334 9.54 -9.90 -9.25
C ASP A 334 10.51 -9.13 -10.15
N LEU A 335 11.06 -9.82 -11.15
CA LEU A 335 12.01 -9.23 -12.10
C LEU A 335 11.36 -8.19 -13.03
N GLY A 336 10.03 -8.04 -13.02
CA GLY A 336 9.32 -7.10 -13.86
C GLY A 336 9.34 -7.51 -15.34
N SER A 337 8.96 -6.59 -16.22
CA SER A 337 8.86 -6.86 -17.68
C SER A 337 9.80 -6.01 -18.53
N LYS A 338 10.70 -5.26 -17.89
CA LYS A 338 11.62 -4.34 -18.56
C LYS A 338 12.55 -5.05 -19.55
N TYR A 339 12.92 -6.28 -19.24
CA TYR A 339 13.75 -7.14 -20.08
C TYR A 339 13.01 -8.41 -20.48
N SER A 340 13.15 -8.81 -21.74
CA SER A 340 12.76 -10.15 -22.15
C SER A 340 13.63 -11.19 -21.44
N PRO A 341 13.16 -12.44 -21.28
CA PRO A 341 14.00 -13.51 -20.75
C PRO A 341 15.32 -13.69 -21.51
N GLN A 342 15.30 -13.48 -22.83
CA GLN A 342 16.48 -13.54 -23.70
C GLN A 342 17.45 -12.40 -23.42
N ASP A 343 16.95 -11.17 -23.35
CA ASP A 343 17.80 -10.00 -23.06
C ASP A 343 18.43 -10.13 -21.67
N LEU A 344 17.63 -10.54 -20.68
CA LEU A 344 18.14 -10.70 -19.31
C LEU A 344 19.18 -11.83 -19.24
N HIS A 345 18.92 -12.94 -19.93
CA HIS A 345 19.90 -14.01 -20.05
C HIS A 345 21.20 -13.49 -20.66
N SER A 346 21.14 -12.73 -21.76
CA SER A 346 22.32 -12.10 -22.38
C SER A 346 23.02 -11.08 -21.49
N MET A 347 22.29 -10.36 -20.63
CA MET A 347 22.89 -9.42 -19.68
C MET A 347 23.70 -10.11 -18.59
N PHE A 348 23.20 -11.23 -18.07
CA PHE A 348 23.96 -12.09 -17.15
C PHE A 348 25.00 -12.96 -17.88
N TYR A 349 25.09 -12.87 -19.21
CA TYR A 349 25.89 -13.76 -20.04
C TYR A 349 26.55 -13.06 -21.24
N PRO A 350 27.70 -12.39 -21.02
CA PRO A 350 28.42 -11.76 -22.11
C PRO A 350 29.19 -12.75 -23.01
N VAL A 351 29.40 -14.01 -22.62
CA VAL A 351 30.23 -14.99 -23.35
C VAL A 351 29.41 -16.17 -23.91
N PRO A 352 29.20 -16.27 -25.25
CA PRO A 352 28.50 -17.41 -25.84
C PRO A 352 29.15 -18.78 -25.50
N GLY A 353 28.38 -19.72 -24.94
CA GLY A 353 28.81 -21.07 -24.59
C GLY A 353 29.39 -21.28 -23.16
N GLY A 354 29.64 -20.22 -22.38
CA GLY A 354 30.02 -20.31 -20.96
C GLY A 354 28.95 -20.94 -20.04
N ARG A 355 29.36 -21.37 -18.84
CA ARG A 355 28.43 -21.79 -17.77
C ARG A 355 27.82 -20.55 -17.11
N THR A 356 26.50 -20.53 -16.93
CA THR A 356 25.83 -19.50 -16.13
C THR A 356 25.16 -20.11 -14.91
N THR A 357 25.21 -19.37 -13.80
CA THR A 357 24.44 -19.68 -12.60
C THR A 357 23.03 -19.08 -12.65
N PHE A 358 22.78 -18.10 -13.53
CA PHE A 358 21.47 -17.44 -13.64
C PHE A 358 20.51 -18.28 -14.48
N LYS A 359 19.35 -18.59 -13.89
CA LYS A 359 18.20 -19.18 -14.58
C LYS A 359 17.04 -18.23 -14.45
N PHE A 360 16.43 -17.88 -15.58
CA PHE A 360 15.25 -17.04 -15.56
C PHE A 360 14.14 -17.76 -14.76
N PRO A 361 13.61 -17.15 -13.69
CA PRO A 361 12.69 -17.82 -12.79
C PRO A 361 11.29 -17.94 -13.39
N ASP A 362 10.59 -19.01 -13.01
CA ASP A 362 9.18 -19.20 -13.36
C ASP A 362 8.34 -18.00 -12.88
N GLN A 363 7.45 -17.53 -13.76
CA GLN A 363 6.62 -16.34 -13.51
C GLN A 363 7.41 -15.09 -13.09
N ARG A 364 8.72 -15.03 -13.39
CA ARG A 364 9.63 -13.91 -13.05
C ARG A 364 9.89 -13.75 -11.55
N LYS A 365 9.52 -14.74 -10.75
CA LYS A 365 9.61 -14.71 -9.28
C LYS A 365 10.94 -15.27 -8.81
N LEU A 366 11.93 -14.39 -8.64
CA LEU A 366 13.25 -14.77 -8.15
C LEU A 366 13.23 -14.96 -6.63
N ARG A 367 13.35 -16.21 -6.16
CA ARG A 367 13.40 -16.53 -4.74
C ARG A 367 14.81 -16.36 -4.19
N ILE A 368 14.94 -15.54 -3.16
CA ILE A 368 16.18 -15.29 -2.43
C ILE A 368 16.29 -16.33 -1.32
N VAL A 369 17.34 -17.15 -1.36
CA VAL A 369 17.49 -18.30 -0.45
C VAL A 369 18.43 -18.05 0.71
N ALA A 370 19.41 -17.15 0.54
CA ALA A 370 20.42 -16.84 1.55
C ALA A 370 21.11 -15.50 1.22
N CYS A 371 22.08 -15.11 2.05
CA CYS A 371 23.04 -14.05 1.74
C CYS A 371 24.23 -14.65 0.98
N ALA A 372 24.91 -13.84 0.18
CA ALA A 372 26.24 -14.13 -0.34
C ALA A 372 27.28 -13.96 0.78
N THR A 373 28.34 -14.77 0.76
CA THR A 373 29.49 -14.64 1.67
C THR A 373 30.56 -13.72 1.08
N GLU A 374 31.54 -13.30 1.89
CA GLU A 374 32.70 -12.57 1.36
C GLU A 374 33.48 -13.40 0.33
N ASP A 375 33.57 -14.72 0.54
CA ASP A 375 34.19 -15.67 -0.39
C ASP A 375 33.46 -15.69 -1.75
N ASP A 376 32.12 -15.68 -1.74
CA ASP A 376 31.30 -15.61 -2.95
C ASP A 376 31.60 -14.33 -3.76
N LEU A 377 31.87 -13.21 -3.07
CA LEU A 377 32.20 -11.92 -3.70
C LEU A 377 33.67 -11.85 -4.16
N ALA A 378 34.60 -12.45 -3.42
CA ALA A 378 36.03 -12.42 -3.70
C ALA A 378 36.45 -13.43 -4.78
N HIS A 379 35.73 -14.55 -4.90
CA HIS A 379 36.07 -15.67 -5.78
C HIS A 379 34.88 -16.11 -6.65
N PRO A 380 34.40 -15.23 -7.56
CA PRO A 380 33.28 -15.59 -8.41
C PRO A 380 33.65 -16.73 -9.37
N ALA A 381 32.70 -17.65 -9.57
CA ALA A 381 32.88 -18.82 -10.43
C ALA A 381 32.80 -18.51 -11.94
N GLU A 382 32.29 -17.33 -12.31
CA GLU A 382 32.03 -16.93 -13.68
C GLU A 382 33.25 -16.21 -14.28
N LEU A 383 33.57 -16.53 -15.55
CA LEU A 383 34.71 -15.98 -16.28
C LEU A 383 34.24 -15.22 -17.53
N ASP A 384 34.83 -14.06 -17.78
CA ASP A 384 34.52 -13.24 -18.95
C ASP A 384 35.18 -13.75 -20.24
N THR A 385 35.09 -12.98 -21.32
CA THR A 385 35.66 -13.34 -22.64
C THR A 385 37.17 -13.52 -22.62
N ASP A 386 37.86 -12.87 -21.68
CA ASP A 386 39.32 -12.92 -21.52
C ASP A 386 39.73 -14.00 -20.48
N GLY A 387 38.77 -14.73 -19.92
CA GLY A 387 38.99 -15.74 -18.89
C GLY A 387 39.22 -15.15 -17.51
N LEU A 388 38.86 -13.88 -17.28
CA LEU A 388 39.00 -13.21 -15.99
C LEU A 388 37.72 -13.39 -15.14
N PRO A 389 37.85 -13.55 -13.81
CA PRO A 389 36.69 -13.64 -12.93
C PRO A 389 35.84 -12.36 -12.97
N PHE A 390 34.52 -12.52 -13.06
CA PHE A 390 33.57 -11.41 -12.98
C PHE A 390 32.31 -11.84 -12.22
N LEU A 391 31.58 -10.86 -11.67
CA LEU A 391 30.35 -11.11 -10.93
C LEU A 391 29.25 -10.15 -11.37
N MET A 392 28.16 -10.72 -11.88
CA MET A 392 26.96 -9.98 -12.23
C MET A 392 25.98 -9.94 -11.06
N VAL A 393 25.39 -8.77 -10.86
CA VAL A 393 24.38 -8.54 -9.83
C VAL A 393 23.14 -7.92 -10.45
N GLY A 394 21.97 -8.28 -9.93
CA GLY A 394 20.69 -7.70 -10.31
C GLY A 394 20.08 -6.91 -9.16
N LYS A 395 19.21 -5.96 -9.50
CA LYS A 395 18.43 -5.18 -8.54
C LYS A 395 17.11 -4.77 -9.17
N VAL A 396 16.03 -4.79 -8.40
CA VAL A 396 14.76 -4.20 -8.83
C VAL A 396 14.54 -2.93 -8.03
N GLY A 397 14.89 -1.80 -8.67
CA GLY A 397 14.74 -0.46 -8.16
C GLY A 397 13.33 0.08 -8.26
N ASN A 398 12.92 0.93 -7.32
CA ASN A 398 11.64 1.64 -7.42
C ASN A 398 11.61 2.66 -8.58
N THR A 399 12.74 3.32 -8.84
CA THR A 399 12.90 4.31 -9.91
C THR A 399 13.41 3.66 -11.19
N THR A 400 14.45 2.83 -11.09
CA THR A 400 15.10 2.25 -12.27
C THR A 400 14.44 0.97 -12.78
N GLY A 401 13.54 0.35 -12.01
CA GLY A 401 13.04 -0.99 -12.29
C GLY A 401 14.18 -2.02 -12.21
N LEU A 402 14.07 -3.12 -12.97
CA LEU A 402 15.16 -4.09 -13.05
C LEU A 402 16.40 -3.46 -13.71
N THR A 403 17.54 -3.53 -13.02
CA THR A 403 18.87 -3.21 -13.54
C THR A 403 19.82 -4.37 -13.26
N VAL A 404 20.80 -4.52 -14.15
CA VAL A 404 21.89 -5.48 -14.01
C VAL A 404 23.18 -4.68 -13.95
N GLY A 405 24.11 -5.09 -13.10
CA GLY A 405 25.39 -4.43 -12.90
C GLY A 405 26.51 -5.45 -12.73
N ARG A 406 27.74 -4.94 -12.77
CA ARG A 406 28.96 -5.72 -12.52
C ARG A 406 29.57 -5.25 -11.20
N TYR A 407 29.76 -6.18 -10.28
CA TYR A 407 30.50 -5.89 -9.06
C TYR A 407 31.96 -5.54 -9.40
N ALA A 408 32.51 -4.53 -8.74
CA ALA A 408 33.86 -4.04 -8.97
C ALA A 408 34.97 -5.05 -8.63
N GLY A 409 34.65 -6.11 -7.88
CA GLY A 409 35.59 -7.12 -7.40
C GLY A 409 36.37 -6.70 -6.15
N ILE A 410 36.32 -5.42 -5.78
CA ILE A 410 36.97 -4.85 -4.61
C ILE A 410 36.09 -3.80 -3.94
N VAL A 411 36.20 -3.68 -2.62
CA VAL A 411 35.46 -2.69 -1.83
C VAL A 411 35.86 -1.27 -2.22
N SER A 412 34.87 -0.38 -2.22
CA SER A 412 35.01 1.07 -2.35
C SER A 412 34.97 1.71 -0.97
N PHE A 413 35.41 2.96 -0.89
CA PHE A 413 35.35 3.76 0.33
C PHE A 413 34.58 5.04 0.07
N LEU A 414 33.71 5.42 1.00
CA LEU A 414 32.93 6.64 0.92
C LEU A 414 33.04 7.41 2.22
N GLU A 415 33.30 8.71 2.13
CA GLU A 415 33.29 9.62 3.28
C GLU A 415 31.95 10.33 3.30
N ASN A 416 31.26 10.29 4.44
CA ASN A 416 30.02 11.05 4.62
C ASN A 416 30.32 12.51 5.03
N ASP A 417 29.29 13.35 5.10
CA ASP A 417 29.43 14.78 5.44
C ASP A 417 30.05 15.04 6.83
N ALA A 418 30.05 14.04 7.72
CA ALA A 418 30.67 14.10 9.04
C ALA A 418 32.14 13.67 9.06
N GLY A 419 32.73 13.34 7.91
CA GLY A 419 34.12 12.90 7.77
C GLY A 419 34.34 11.43 8.14
N VAL A 420 33.27 10.64 8.21
CA VAL A 420 33.32 9.23 8.59
C VAL A 420 33.41 8.38 7.31
N VAL A 421 34.43 7.53 7.22
CA VAL A 421 34.73 6.71 6.03
C VAL A 421 34.17 5.30 6.18
N SER A 422 33.19 4.93 5.35
CA SER A 422 32.62 3.59 5.26
C SER A 422 33.24 2.77 4.12
N ARG A 423 33.15 1.45 4.25
CA ARG A 423 33.33 0.50 3.13
C ARG A 423 32.00 0.31 2.40
N GLU A 424 32.09 0.22 1.08
CA GLU A 424 30.93 0.06 0.20
C GLU A 424 31.23 -0.95 -0.92
N LEU A 425 30.18 -1.57 -1.46
CA LEU A 425 30.33 -2.43 -2.64
C LEU A 425 30.13 -1.60 -3.91
N GLY A 426 31.20 -1.42 -4.67
CA GLY A 426 31.14 -0.74 -5.96
C GLY A 426 30.43 -1.61 -7.00
N ILE A 427 29.36 -1.09 -7.60
CA ILE A 427 28.64 -1.76 -8.70
C ILE A 427 28.63 -0.84 -9.91
N TYR A 428 29.22 -1.31 -10.99
CA TYR A 428 29.24 -0.63 -12.27
C TYR A 428 28.07 -1.07 -13.13
N ASN A 429 27.66 -0.24 -14.08
CA ASN A 429 26.74 -0.69 -15.12
C ASN A 429 27.40 -1.77 -15.98
N THR A 430 26.60 -2.56 -16.69
CA THR A 430 27.14 -3.64 -17.56
C THR A 430 27.84 -3.12 -18.81
N GLY A 431 27.63 -1.84 -19.16
CA GLY A 431 28.08 -1.26 -20.43
C GLY A 431 27.29 -1.73 -21.66
N LEU A 432 26.40 -2.73 -21.53
CA LEU A 432 25.57 -3.24 -22.63
C LEU A 432 24.54 -2.21 -23.12
N LYS A 433 24.09 -1.33 -22.21
CA LYS A 433 23.33 -0.12 -22.52
C LYS A 433 24.12 1.07 -21.99
N VAL A 434 24.74 1.81 -22.91
CA VAL A 434 25.74 2.86 -22.63
C VAL A 434 25.26 3.93 -21.64
N THR A 435 23.94 4.16 -21.54
CA THR A 435 23.34 5.25 -20.75
C THR A 435 22.55 4.81 -19.52
N GLU A 436 22.50 3.51 -19.20
CA GLU A 436 21.68 3.04 -18.08
C GLU A 436 22.50 2.96 -16.77
N PRO A 437 22.18 3.75 -15.73
CA PRO A 437 22.78 3.60 -14.42
C PRO A 437 22.26 2.35 -13.70
N PHE A 438 23.10 1.73 -12.87
CA PHE A 438 22.67 0.62 -12.02
C PHE A 438 21.65 1.06 -10.95
N SER A 439 21.77 2.31 -10.46
CA SER A 439 20.91 2.86 -9.40
C SER A 439 20.68 4.36 -9.56
N GLU A 440 19.45 4.81 -9.27
CA GLU A 440 19.07 6.23 -9.20
C GLU A 440 18.40 6.59 -7.86
N LYS A 441 18.20 7.90 -7.63
CA LYS A 441 17.48 8.39 -6.45
C LYS A 441 16.09 7.75 -6.38
N GLY A 442 15.76 7.18 -5.21
CA GLY A 442 14.52 6.45 -4.97
C GLY A 442 14.66 4.93 -5.05
N ASP A 443 15.78 4.40 -5.55
CA ASP A 443 16.07 2.96 -5.51
C ASP A 443 16.60 2.49 -4.14
N SER A 444 16.77 3.37 -3.17
CA SER A 444 17.34 3.00 -1.89
C SER A 444 16.56 1.88 -1.21
N GLY A 445 17.29 0.93 -0.61
CA GLY A 445 16.71 -0.27 0.00
C GLY A 445 16.33 -1.35 -1.01
N SER A 446 16.59 -1.14 -2.30
CA SER A 446 16.37 -2.18 -3.30
C SER A 446 17.37 -3.30 -3.11
N LEU A 447 16.84 -4.52 -3.00
CA LEU A 447 17.65 -5.71 -2.81
C LEU A 447 18.57 -5.92 -4.02
N VAL A 448 19.88 -5.91 -3.79
CA VAL A 448 20.87 -6.38 -4.74
C VAL A 448 21.07 -7.88 -4.55
N TRP A 449 21.09 -8.64 -5.64
CA TRP A 449 21.23 -10.08 -5.62
C TRP A 449 22.22 -10.56 -6.68
N LEU A 450 22.83 -11.71 -6.41
CA LEU A 450 23.62 -12.48 -7.36
C LEU A 450 23.05 -13.89 -7.49
N THR A 451 23.48 -14.63 -8.50
CA THR A 451 23.19 -16.06 -8.58
C THR A 451 24.44 -16.89 -8.34
N ARG A 452 24.26 -18.00 -7.64
CA ARG A 452 25.27 -19.03 -7.43
C ARG A 452 24.57 -20.38 -7.42
N ASP A 453 25.14 -21.36 -8.12
CA ASP A 453 24.58 -22.72 -8.19
C ASP A 453 23.10 -22.79 -8.59
N GLY A 454 22.62 -21.86 -9.42
CA GLY A 454 21.22 -21.80 -9.84
C GLY A 454 20.26 -21.17 -8.84
N GLN A 455 20.77 -20.60 -7.74
CA GLN A 455 19.97 -19.99 -6.68
C GLN A 455 20.36 -18.51 -6.49
N ALA A 456 19.40 -17.68 -6.08
CA ALA A 456 19.64 -16.26 -5.86
C ALA A 456 19.99 -15.96 -4.39
N HIS A 457 21.06 -15.21 -4.21
CA HIS A 457 21.57 -14.79 -2.91
C HIS A 457 21.53 -13.26 -2.82
N MET A 458 21.10 -12.74 -1.68
CA MET A 458 21.22 -11.32 -1.38
C MET A 458 22.69 -10.94 -1.27
N VAL A 459 23.12 -9.90 -1.97
CA VAL A 459 24.43 -9.30 -1.78
C VAL A 459 24.38 -8.51 -0.47
N LYS A 460 25.19 -8.95 0.50
CA LYS A 460 25.28 -8.34 1.83
C LYS A 460 26.75 -8.28 2.21
N ALA A 461 27.19 -7.12 2.69
CA ALA A 461 28.43 -7.04 3.46
C ALA A 461 28.17 -7.53 4.90
N GLU A 462 29.05 -8.34 5.49
CA GLU A 462 28.74 -9.08 6.71
C GLU A 462 28.15 -8.20 7.84
N TYR A 463 26.95 -8.64 8.26
CA TYR A 463 26.04 -8.21 9.33
C TYR A 463 25.53 -6.75 9.41
N LYS A 464 24.18 -6.68 9.37
CA LYS A 464 23.26 -5.54 9.49
C LYS A 464 23.43 -4.38 8.49
N HIS A 465 22.97 -4.70 7.28
CA HIS A 465 22.30 -3.82 6.31
C HIS A 465 23.21 -2.87 5.52
N ALA A 466 23.38 -3.20 4.23
CA ALA A 466 24.18 -2.44 3.29
C ALA A 466 23.31 -1.42 2.53
N ASP A 467 23.79 -0.18 2.49
CA ASP A 467 23.41 0.84 1.53
C ASP A 467 24.25 0.71 0.26
N PHE A 468 23.73 1.15 -0.88
CA PHE A 468 24.47 1.17 -2.16
C PHE A 468 24.36 2.56 -2.79
N TYR A 469 25.48 3.28 -2.89
CA TYR A 469 25.55 4.60 -3.54
C TYR A 469 26.35 4.61 -4.86
N ARG A 470 25.98 5.62 -5.65
CA ARG A 470 26.27 5.90 -7.06
C ARG A 470 27.77 5.97 -7.39
N SER A 471 28.16 5.36 -8.51
CA SER A 471 29.24 5.91 -9.35
C SER A 471 28.79 5.93 -10.81
N SER A 472 28.84 7.11 -11.42
CA SER A 472 28.69 7.29 -12.86
C SER A 472 30.04 7.77 -13.39
N TRP A 473 30.74 6.91 -14.12
CA TRP A 473 31.91 7.31 -14.89
C TRP A 473 31.52 7.35 -16.37
N SER A 474 31.58 8.53 -16.98
CA SER A 474 31.68 8.64 -18.44
C SER A 474 33.14 8.48 -18.82
N ALA A 475 33.44 7.46 -19.63
CA ALA A 475 34.65 7.47 -20.46
C ALA A 475 34.32 8.10 -21.82
#